data_AF-F4RYC6-F1
#
_entry.id   AF-F4RYC6-F1
#
_cell.length_a   1.000
_cell.length_b   1.000
_cell.length_c   1.000
_cell.angle_alpha   90.00
_cell.angle_beta   90.00
_cell.angle_gamma   90.00
#
_symmetry.space_group_name_H-M   'P 1'
#
loop_
_entity.id
_entity.type
_entity.pdbx_description
1 polymer ?
#
loop_
_entity_poly.entity_id
_entity_poly.type
_entity_poly.pdbx_seq_one_letter_code
_entity_poly.pdbx_strand_id
1 'polypeptide(L)'
;MGHTPNKILKDIINQVKLLSGYRINYVPGFDCHDVPMELRAVEALQESSEINHSNPITIRSLARQAAETGVQLQTKEFERLSILTVCSKAWRTMDPKYEIQQIRLFAKMFKMITFIAPANRFIFNLPPSGLDHNALDTSCESSSCTRFG
;
A
#
# COMPACT_ATOMS: atom_id res chain seq x y z
N MET A 1 1.29 -12.39 -8.61
CA MET A 1 0.91 -13.78 -8.25
C MET A 1 0.92 -14.06 -6.74
N GLY A 2 1.61 -13.29 -5.89
CA GLY A 2 1.70 -13.59 -4.43
C GLY A 2 0.43 -13.38 -3.59
N HIS A 3 -0.54 -12.57 -4.03
CA HIS A 3 -1.74 -12.29 -3.23
C HIS A 3 -2.79 -13.41 -3.26
N THR A 4 -2.88 -14.14 -4.36
CA THR A 4 -3.86 -15.22 -4.58
C THR A 4 -3.80 -16.34 -3.54
N PRO A 5 -2.63 -16.96 -3.24
CA PRO A 5 -2.56 -18.06 -2.27
C PRO A 5 -2.96 -17.64 -0.84
N ASN A 6 -2.59 -16.43 -0.42
CA ASN A 6 -2.99 -15.89 0.89
C ASN A 6 -4.52 -15.74 1.00
N LYS A 7 -5.18 -15.33 -0.09
CA LYS A 7 -6.63 -15.11 -0.09
C LYS A 7 -7.41 -16.43 -0.09
N ILE A 8 -6.93 -17.44 -0.82
CA ILE A 8 -7.48 -18.80 -0.80
C ILE A 8 -7.35 -19.41 0.59
N LEU A 9 -6.17 -19.31 1.22
CA LEU A 9 -5.96 -19.88 2.55
C LEU A 9 -6.90 -19.28 3.60
N LYS A 10 -7.11 -17.96 3.56
CA LYS A 10 -8.07 -17.28 4.43
C LYS A 10 -9.51 -17.75 4.20
N ASP A 11 -9.88 -18.02 2.95
CA ASP A 11 -11.20 -18.53 2.61
C ASP A 11 -11.43 -19.94 3.17
N ILE A 12 -10.47 -20.85 2.99
CA ILE A 12 -10.54 -22.21 3.57
C ILE A 12 -10.73 -22.15 5.09
N ILE A 13 -9.98 -21.32 5.79
CA ILE A 13 -10.10 -21.16 7.25
C ILE A 13 -11.50 -20.64 7.62
N ASN A 14 -12.02 -19.67 6.87
CA ASN A 14 -13.37 -19.15 7.10
C ASN A 14 -14.42 -20.24 6.88
N GLN A 15 -14.31 -21.04 5.82
CA GLN A 15 -15.24 -22.14 5.56
C GLN A 15 -15.22 -23.17 6.69
N VAL A 16 -14.04 -23.59 7.17
CA VAL A 16 -13.91 -24.53 8.29
C VAL A 16 -14.59 -23.99 9.55
N LYS A 17 -14.41 -22.70 9.86
CA LYS A 17 -15.03 -22.06 11.02
C LYS A 17 -16.54 -21.89 10.84
N LEU A 18 -17.01 -21.62 9.63
CA LEU A 18 -18.44 -21.52 9.31
C LEU A 18 -19.13 -22.88 9.51
N LEU A 19 -18.52 -23.97 9.02
CA LEU A 19 -18.98 -25.35 9.24
C LEU A 19 -18.95 -25.75 10.72
N SER A 20 -18.06 -25.15 11.52
CA SER A 20 -17.99 -25.34 12.97
C SER A 20 -19.04 -24.53 13.75
N GLY A 21 -19.97 -23.86 13.07
CA GLY A 21 -21.07 -23.09 13.69
C GLY A 21 -20.72 -21.65 14.05
N TYR A 22 -19.56 -21.13 13.64
CA TYR A 22 -19.20 -19.73 13.91
C TYR A 22 -19.80 -18.79 12.87
N ARG A 23 -20.27 -17.63 13.32
CA ARG A 23 -20.68 -16.54 12.44
C ARG A 23 -19.46 -15.72 12.03
N ILE A 24 -19.14 -15.71 10.74
CA ILE A 24 -17.96 -15.03 10.21
C ILE A 24 -18.39 -13.90 9.27
N ASN A 25 -17.73 -12.75 9.37
CA ASN A 25 -17.90 -11.64 8.45
C ASN A 25 -16.55 -11.33 7.79
N TYR A 26 -16.32 -11.90 6.61
CA TYR A 26 -15.09 -11.69 5.86
C TYR A 26 -15.23 -10.54 4.86
N VAL A 27 -14.69 -9.37 5.25
CA VAL A 27 -14.70 -8.16 4.43
C VAL A 27 -13.29 -7.93 3.86
N PRO A 28 -13.12 -7.91 2.53
CA PRO A 28 -11.81 -7.66 1.93
C PRO A 28 -11.42 -6.18 2.07
N GLY A 29 -10.12 -5.94 2.16
CA GLY A 29 -9.52 -4.60 2.11
C GLY A 29 -8.50 -4.53 0.99
N PHE A 30 -8.41 -3.35 0.36
CA PHE A 30 -7.47 -3.06 -0.71
C PHE A 30 -6.53 -1.94 -0.31
N ASP A 31 -5.23 -2.16 -0.51
CA ASP A 31 -4.24 -1.10 -0.41
C ASP A 31 -4.09 -0.42 -1.78
N CYS A 32 -4.21 0.89 -1.79
CA CYS A 32 -4.21 1.73 -2.98
C CYS A 32 -3.07 2.74 -2.99
N HIS A 33 -2.22 2.76 -1.95
CA HIS A 33 -1.15 3.75 -1.76
C HIS A 33 0.21 3.06 -1.77
N ASP A 34 0.65 2.66 -2.96
CA ASP A 34 1.90 1.93 -3.16
C ASP A 34 2.87 2.75 -4.03
N VAL A 35 4.10 2.94 -3.55
CA VAL A 35 5.18 3.59 -4.33
C VAL A 35 5.39 2.92 -5.70
N PRO A 36 5.34 1.58 -5.83
CA PRO A 36 5.37 0.92 -7.13
C PRO A 36 4.23 1.30 -8.08
N MET A 37 3.04 1.65 -7.57
CA MET A 37 1.93 2.12 -8.41
C MET A 37 2.20 3.52 -8.94
N GLU A 38 2.74 4.41 -8.10
CA GLU A 38 3.12 5.76 -8.51
C GLU A 38 4.23 5.72 -9.57
N LEU A 39 5.23 4.86 -9.38
CA LEU A 39 6.32 4.69 -10.35
C LEU A 39 5.80 4.20 -11.71
N ARG A 40 4.92 3.19 -11.72
CA ARG A 40 4.30 2.70 -12.98
C ARG A 40 3.45 3.77 -13.66
N ALA A 41 2.74 4.60 -12.90
CA ALA A 41 1.96 5.70 -13.46
C ALA A 41 2.87 6.76 -14.10
N VAL A 42 4.04 7.02 -13.50
CA VAL A 42 5.06 7.92 -14.05
C VAL A 42 5.73 7.33 -15.29
N GLU A 43 6.07 6.03 -15.29
CA GLU A 43 6.63 5.32 -16.46
C GLU A 43 5.67 5.37 -17.66
N ALA A 44 4.38 5.07 -17.43
CA ALA A 44 3.36 5.14 -18.48
C ALA A 44 3.20 6.55 -19.08
N LEU A 45 3.38 7.59 -18.27
CA LEU A 45 3.37 8.99 -18.74
C LEU A 45 4.61 9.32 -19.58
N GLN A 46 5.79 8.81 -19.19
CA GLN A 46 7.04 9.03 -19.93
C GLN A 46 6.99 8.42 -21.33
N GLU A 47 6.41 7.22 -21.47
CA GLU A 47 6.21 6.57 -22.78
C GLU A 47 5.24 7.35 -23.68
N SER A 48 4.26 8.03 -23.10
CA SER A 48 3.24 8.81 -23.83
C SER A 48 3.73 10.17 -24.37
N SER A 49 5.00 10.54 -24.15
CA SER A 49 5.59 11.84 -24.57
C SER A 49 4.89 13.09 -24.01
N GLU A 50 4.01 12.96 -23.02
CA GLU A 50 3.44 14.08 -22.24
C GLU A 50 4.41 14.55 -21.14
N ILE A 51 5.68 14.69 -21.49
CA ILE A 51 6.78 15.03 -20.57
C ILE A 51 6.85 16.55 -20.43
N ASN A 52 5.84 17.12 -19.76
CA ASN A 52 6.03 18.36 -19.04
C ASN A 52 5.79 18.03 -17.58
N HIS A 53 6.87 17.72 -16.85
CA HIS A 53 6.96 17.55 -15.39
C HIS A 53 5.59 17.59 -14.70
N SER A 54 4.93 16.44 -14.78
CA SER A 54 3.52 16.26 -14.55
C SER A 54 3.11 16.85 -13.21
N ASN A 55 2.15 17.77 -13.26
CA ASN A 55 1.50 18.34 -12.09
C ASN A 55 1.20 17.20 -11.08
N PRO A 56 1.57 17.31 -9.79
CA PRO A 56 1.30 16.25 -8.80
C PRO A 56 -0.15 15.77 -8.77
N ILE A 57 -1.08 16.62 -9.20
CA ILE A 57 -2.50 16.29 -9.36
C ILE A 57 -2.72 15.22 -10.46
N THR A 58 -2.05 15.33 -11.61
CA THR A 58 -2.21 14.37 -12.72
C THR A 58 -1.64 13.01 -12.36
N ILE A 59 -0.46 12.95 -11.74
CA ILE A 59 0.14 11.71 -11.25
C ILE A 59 -0.79 11.01 -10.25
N ARG A 60 -1.34 11.76 -9.28
CA ARG A 60 -2.30 11.21 -8.30
C ARG A 60 -3.57 10.69 -8.96
N SER A 61 -4.07 11.37 -10.00
CA SER A 61 -5.26 10.94 -10.72
C SER A 61 -5.03 9.61 -11.46
N LEU A 62 -3.87 9.44 -12.09
CA LEU A 62 -3.48 8.22 -12.79
C LEU A 62 -3.20 7.07 -11.84
N ALA A 63 -2.49 7.33 -10.73
CA ALA A 63 -2.29 6.34 -9.68
C ALA A 63 -3.64 5.86 -9.11
N ARG A 64 -4.60 6.77 -8.89
CA ARG A 64 -5.96 6.40 -8.47
C ARG A 64 -6.69 5.54 -9.51
N GLN A 65 -6.56 5.86 -10.79
CA GLN A 65 -7.17 5.06 -11.87
C GLN A 65 -6.55 3.65 -11.95
N ALA A 66 -5.23 3.54 -11.82
CA ALA A 66 -4.53 2.26 -11.79
C ALA A 66 -4.96 1.43 -10.57
N ALA A 67 -5.07 2.05 -9.39
CA ALA A 67 -5.56 1.39 -8.17
C ALA A 67 -6.99 0.87 -8.33
N GLU A 68 -7.90 1.68 -8.88
CA GLU A 68 -9.29 1.26 -9.13
C GLU A 68 -9.36 0.08 -10.12
N THR A 69 -8.56 0.12 -11.19
CA THR A 69 -8.44 -0.99 -12.14
C THR A 69 -7.92 -2.27 -11.47
N GLY A 70 -6.91 -2.14 -10.60
CA GLY A 70 -6.37 -3.25 -9.81
C GLY A 70 -7.40 -3.84 -8.86
N VAL A 71 -8.19 -3.01 -8.17
CA VAL A 71 -9.29 -3.45 -7.28
C VAL A 71 -10.34 -4.22 -8.07
N GLN A 72 -10.75 -3.71 -9.24
CA GLN A 72 -11.73 -4.39 -10.10
C GLN A 72 -11.23 -5.74 -10.58
N LEU A 73 -9.97 -5.83 -11.03
CA LEU A 73 -9.37 -7.08 -11.46
C LEU A 73 -9.30 -8.11 -10.32
N GLN A 74 -8.85 -7.69 -9.13
CA GLN A 74 -8.81 -8.56 -7.96
C GLN A 74 -10.22 -9.02 -7.53
N THR A 75 -11.21 -8.15 -7.61
CA THR A 75 -12.60 -8.49 -7.29
C THR A 75 -13.15 -9.54 -8.25
N LYS A 76 -12.90 -9.40 -9.56
CA LYS A 76 -13.26 -10.41 -10.56
C LYS A 76 -12.57 -11.75 -10.30
N GLU A 77 -11.31 -11.74 -9.89
CA GLU A 77 -10.61 -12.97 -9.50
C GLU A 77 -11.21 -13.62 -8.26
N PHE A 78 -11.68 -12.84 -7.28
CA PHE A 78 -12.39 -13.38 -6.10
C PHE A 78 -13.70 -14.03 -6.48
N GLU A 79 -14.47 -13.43 -7.39
CA GLU A 79 -15.69 -14.01 -7.94
C GLU A 79 -15.39 -15.31 -8.70
N ARG A 80 -14.36 -15.29 -9.56
CA ARG A 80 -13.91 -16.47 -10.32
C ARG A 80 -13.51 -17.63 -9.42
N LEU A 81 -12.86 -17.33 -8.29
CA LEU A 81 -12.44 -18.32 -7.30
C LEU A 81 -13.53 -18.67 -6.28
N SER A 82 -14.74 -18.08 -6.40
CA SER A 82 -15.87 -18.30 -5.49
C SER A 82 -15.51 -18.07 -4.01
N ILE A 83 -14.65 -17.08 -3.74
CA ILE A 83 -14.21 -16.74 -2.38
C ILE A 83 -15.38 -16.07 -1.63
N LEU A 84 -15.71 -16.59 -0.44
CA LEU A 84 -16.85 -16.13 0.38
C LEU A 84 -16.54 -14.80 1.07
N THR A 85 -16.62 -13.71 0.31
CA THR A 85 -16.32 -12.35 0.76
C THR A 85 -17.49 -11.40 0.53
N VAL A 86 -17.64 -10.42 1.42
CA VAL A 86 -18.59 -9.32 1.25
C VAL A 86 -17.91 -8.16 0.54
N CYS A 87 -17.77 -8.25 -0.79
CA CYS A 87 -17.13 -7.23 -1.61
C CYS A 87 -17.86 -5.87 -1.55
N SER A 88 -19.17 -5.86 -1.30
CA SER A 88 -19.97 -4.62 -1.18
C SER A 88 -19.57 -3.72 0.00
N LYS A 89 -18.87 -4.27 1.01
CA LYS A 89 -18.38 -3.54 2.18
C LYS A 89 -16.85 -3.40 2.18
N ALA A 90 -16.19 -3.68 1.05
CA ALA A 90 -14.75 -3.60 0.98
C ALA A 90 -14.26 -2.18 1.33
N TRP A 91 -13.20 -2.12 2.13
CA TRP A 91 -12.57 -0.84 2.49
C TRP A 91 -11.33 -0.61 1.63
N ARG A 92 -11.14 0.62 1.17
CA ARG A 92 -9.98 1.02 0.37
C ARG A 92 -9.21 2.10 1.12
N THR A 93 -7.88 2.04 1.09
CA THR A 93 -7.06 3.04 1.80
C THR A 93 -7.21 4.44 1.21
N MET A 94 -7.69 4.57 -0.04
CA MET A 94 -8.03 5.83 -0.70
C MET A 94 -9.43 6.39 -0.38
N ASP A 95 -10.26 5.68 0.40
CA ASP A 95 -11.58 6.19 0.75
C ASP A 95 -11.42 7.37 1.75
N PRO A 96 -12.10 8.51 1.56
CA PRO A 96 -11.91 9.69 2.42
C PRO A 96 -12.15 9.41 3.90
N LYS A 97 -13.08 8.51 4.23
CA LYS A 97 -13.35 8.09 5.61
C LYS A 97 -12.16 7.39 6.27
N TYR A 98 -11.36 6.66 5.48
CA TYR A 98 -10.16 5.98 5.94
C TYR A 98 -9.03 6.99 6.15
N GLU A 99 -8.78 7.87 5.17
CA GLU A 99 -7.75 8.92 5.24
C GLU A 99 -7.97 9.86 6.43
N ILE A 100 -9.22 10.27 6.69
CA ILE A 100 -9.55 11.10 7.86
C ILE A 100 -9.21 10.37 9.17
N GLN A 101 -9.48 9.07 9.25
CA GLN A 101 -9.15 8.28 10.44
C GLN A 101 -7.63 8.15 10.62
N GLN A 102 -6.88 7.96 9.54
CA GLN A 102 -5.42 7.96 9.57
C GLN A 102 -4.87 9.28 10.10
N ILE A 103 -5.35 10.42 9.60
CA ILE A 103 -4.93 11.75 10.06
C ILE A 103 -5.30 11.97 11.54
N ARG A 104 -6.49 11.56 11.97
CA ARG A 104 -6.91 11.66 13.37
C ARG A 104 -6.03 10.83 14.30
N LEU A 105 -5.71 9.60 13.90
CA LEU A 105 -4.83 8.73 14.66
C LEU A 105 -3.42 9.31 14.73
N PHE A 106 -2.91 9.79 13.61
CA PHE A 106 -1.62 10.47 13.54
C PHE A 106 -1.58 11.70 14.47
N ALA A 107 -2.60 12.55 14.45
CA ALA A 107 -2.69 13.71 15.34
C ALA A 107 -2.73 13.30 16.82
N LYS A 108 -3.40 12.19 17.16
CA LYS A 108 -3.41 11.64 18.53
C LYS A 108 -2.03 11.14 18.94
N MET A 109 -1.36 10.39 18.06
CA MET A 109 0.01 9.91 18.29
C MET A 109 1.00 11.05 18.40
N PHE A 110 0.90 12.06 17.53
CA PHE A 110 1.76 13.23 17.54
C PHE A 110 1.66 13.97 18.87
N LYS A 111 0.44 14.24 19.36
CA LYS A 111 0.23 14.85 20.70
C LYS A 111 0.86 14.04 21.84
N MET A 112 0.86 12.71 21.74
CA MET A 112 1.45 11.83 22.75
C MET A 112 2.98 11.77 22.66
N ILE A 113 3.53 11.76 21.43
CA ILE A 113 4.98 11.76 21.15
C ILE A 113 5.60 13.13 21.45
N THR A 114 4.89 14.23 21.25
CA THR A 114 5.41 15.57 21.61
C THR A 114 5.64 15.67 23.13
N PHE A 115 4.98 14.83 23.93
CA PHE A 115 5.22 14.70 25.37
C PHE A 115 6.47 13.86 25.72
N ILE A 116 7.04 13.12 24.76
CA ILE A 116 8.15 12.17 24.93
C ILE A 116 9.19 12.43 23.82
N ALA A 117 9.92 13.55 23.92
CA ALA A 117 11.20 13.95 23.27
C ALA A 117 11.52 13.54 21.79
N PRO A 118 12.23 14.40 21.04
CA PRO A 118 12.67 14.07 19.67
C PRO A 118 13.84 13.08 19.70
N ALA A 119 13.62 11.87 19.21
CA ALA A 119 14.70 10.93 18.89
C ALA A 119 15.18 11.19 17.46
N ASN A 120 16.40 11.71 17.31
CA ASN A 120 17.08 11.81 16.01
C ASN A 120 17.25 10.40 15.43
N ARG A 121 16.57 10.10 14.32
CA ARG A 121 16.69 8.84 13.60
C ARG A 121 17.35 9.07 12.25
N PHE A 122 18.42 8.34 11.98
CA PHE A 122 19.10 8.37 10.69
C PHE A 122 18.17 7.84 9.59
N ILE A 123 17.99 8.62 8.52
CA ILE A 123 17.25 8.22 7.32
C ILE A 123 18.29 7.86 6.26
N PHE A 124 18.21 6.64 5.73
CA PHE A 124 19.02 6.24 4.58
C PHE A 124 18.42 6.87 3.32
N ASN A 125 19.16 7.76 2.67
CA ASN A 125 18.84 8.25 1.33
C ASN A 125 19.39 7.27 0.30
N LEU A 126 18.50 6.61 -0.45
CA LEU A 126 18.89 5.81 -1.61
C LEU A 126 19.23 6.76 -2.78
N PRO A 127 20.44 6.68 -3.37
CA PRO A 127 20.78 7.47 -4.55
C PRO A 127 19.96 7.02 -5.77
N PRO A 128 19.67 7.91 -6.73
CA PRO A 128 18.74 7.69 -7.85
C PRO A 128 19.23 6.69 -8.92
N SER A 129 20.32 5.95 -8.70
CA SER A 129 20.89 5.01 -9.65
C SER A 129 20.99 3.60 -9.07
N GLY A 130 20.11 2.70 -9.53
CA GLY A 130 20.29 1.26 -9.41
C GLY A 130 19.43 0.59 -8.34
N LEU A 131 18.29 0.04 -8.77
CA LEU A 131 17.52 -0.97 -8.05
C LEU A 131 18.32 -2.28 -8.03
N ASP A 132 18.98 -2.58 -6.92
CA ASP A 132 19.43 -3.93 -6.62
C ASP A 132 18.67 -4.41 -5.37
N HIS A 133 17.66 -5.27 -5.59
CA HIS A 133 16.71 -5.71 -4.57
C HIS A 133 17.26 -6.75 -3.57
N ASN A 134 18.58 -6.95 -3.49
CA ASN A 134 19.21 -7.97 -2.64
C ASN A 134 20.15 -7.42 -1.55
N ALA A 135 20.21 -6.12 -1.31
CA ALA A 135 21.12 -5.54 -0.32
C ALA A 135 20.58 -5.57 1.14
N LEU A 136 20.00 -6.69 1.59
CA LEU A 136 19.69 -6.91 3.01
C LEU A 136 20.82 -7.59 3.79
N ASP A 137 21.87 -8.07 3.12
CA ASP A 137 23.04 -8.64 3.75
C ASP A 137 24.29 -7.95 3.20
N THR A 138 24.84 -6.96 3.92
CA THR A 138 26.30 -6.72 4.03
C THR A 138 26.59 -5.51 4.91
N SER A 139 27.21 -5.82 6.06
CA SER A 139 28.31 -5.08 6.69
C SER A 139 28.39 -3.56 6.48
N CYS A 140 28.08 -2.87 7.58
CA CYS A 140 28.63 -1.59 7.99
C CYS A 140 30.10 -1.41 7.58
N GLU A 141 30.42 -0.52 6.64
CA GLU A 141 31.72 0.14 6.57
C GLU A 141 31.68 1.46 5.78
N SER A 142 31.59 2.56 6.52
CA SER A 142 32.17 3.89 6.23
C SER A 142 31.67 4.72 5.02
N SER A 143 31.59 6.03 5.29
CA SER A 143 31.80 7.12 4.32
C SER A 143 30.59 7.67 3.54
N SER A 144 29.68 8.34 4.25
CA SER A 144 29.07 9.66 3.87
C SER A 144 27.79 9.94 4.66
N CYS A 145 27.93 10.07 5.98
CA CYS A 145 26.84 10.44 6.86
C CYS A 145 26.66 11.97 6.84
N THR A 146 25.70 12.49 6.06
CA THR A 146 25.32 13.91 6.14
C THR A 146 24.23 14.08 7.20
N ARG A 147 24.54 14.89 8.22
CA ARG A 147 23.65 15.26 9.32
C ARG A 147 22.85 16.50 8.89
N PHE A 148 21.55 16.38 8.69
CA PHE A 148 20.68 17.55 8.59
C PHE A 148 20.25 17.96 10.02
N GLY A 149 20.55 19.21 10.37
CA GLY A 149 20.09 19.89 11.59
C GLY A 149 18.93 20.82 11.29
#